data_AF-A0A1Q5PFA1-F1
#
_entry.id   AF-A0A1Q5PFA1-F1
#
_cell.length_a   1.000
_cell.length_b   1.000
_cell.length_c   1.000
_cell.angle_alpha   90.00
_cell.angle_beta   90.00
_cell.angle_gamma   90.00
#
_symmetry.space_group_name_H-M   'P 1'
#
loop_
_entity.id
_entity.type
_entity.pdbx_description
1 polymer ?
#
loop_
_entity_poly.entity_id
_entity_poly.type
_entity_poly.pdbx_seq_one_letter_code
_entity_poly.pdbx_strand_id
1 'polypeptide(L)'
;MGTKQRYNLSSQFIVGLESIANSITTPSQVTDFLSIHQKNLTAILYAVTYIEAKINEFIAVFEIDTRTKLHSSIKAVTDVQRKISVIEKFNLLCILLNENSWDSSKEPFQSFEMIIFIRNEVVHYKGKFEDGGKYPKKIKNLFHELDCTVEENKLWLNVLLECDRLPSWILKVVNRIDDTINKKILKHL
;
A
#
# COMPACT_ATOMS: atom_id res chain seq x y z
N MET A 1 26.65 21.39 -7.31
CA MET A 1 25.82 20.17 -7.41
C MET A 1 25.31 19.85 -6.02
N GLY A 2 24.01 19.98 -5.77
CA GLY A 2 23.43 19.64 -4.47
C GLY A 2 23.42 18.12 -4.28
N THR A 3 24.02 17.63 -3.20
CA THR A 3 23.93 16.24 -2.76
C THR A 3 22.47 15.96 -2.41
N LYS A 4 21.75 15.20 -3.24
CA LYS A 4 20.41 14.70 -2.91
C LYS A 4 20.54 13.81 -1.67
N GLN A 5 20.14 14.32 -0.52
CA GLN A 5 20.09 13.56 0.73
C GLN A 5 19.03 12.46 0.55
N ARG A 6 19.44 11.20 0.73
CA ARG A 6 18.55 10.04 0.58
C ARG A 6 17.70 9.93 1.85
N TYR A 7 16.40 10.13 1.72
CA TYR A 7 15.47 9.78 2.77
C TYR A 7 15.07 8.32 2.55
N ASN A 8 15.34 7.47 3.54
CA ASN A 8 14.70 6.16 3.66
C ASN A 8 13.27 6.41 4.17
N LEU A 9 12.47 7.05 3.33
CA LEU A 9 11.13 7.49 3.70
C LEU A 9 10.20 6.28 3.77
N SER A 10 10.41 5.29 2.89
CA SER A 10 9.70 4.02 2.97
C SER A 10 9.87 3.37 4.35
N SER A 11 11.07 3.36 4.95
CA SER A 11 11.25 2.77 6.29
C SER A 11 10.41 3.44 7.38
N GLN A 12 10.13 4.74 7.27
CA GLN A 12 9.31 5.44 8.26
C GLN A 12 7.83 4.98 8.20
N PHE A 13 7.31 4.76 7.00
CA PHE A 13 5.92 4.31 6.83
C PHE A 13 5.71 2.87 7.28
N ILE A 14 6.66 1.97 7.01
CA ILE A 14 6.53 0.58 7.46
C ILE A 14 6.63 0.46 8.98
N VAL A 15 7.57 1.17 9.62
CA VAL A 15 7.68 1.21 11.09
C VAL A 15 6.40 1.78 11.72
N GLY A 16 5.83 2.82 11.12
CA GLY A 16 4.54 3.37 11.55
C GLY A 16 3.39 2.34 11.42
N LEU A 17 3.34 1.61 10.31
CA LEU A 17 2.32 0.58 10.07
C LEU A 17 2.44 -0.59 11.06
N GLU A 18 3.66 -1.05 11.32
CA GLU A 18 3.95 -2.08 12.32
C GLU A 18 3.51 -1.64 13.72
N SER A 19 3.83 -0.40 14.11
CA SER A 19 3.40 0.18 15.38
C SER A 19 1.87 0.18 15.53
N ILE A 20 1.15 0.59 14.49
CA ILE A 20 -0.31 0.60 14.48
C ILE A 20 -0.89 -0.82 14.60
N ALA A 21 -0.40 -1.76 13.79
CA ALA A 21 -0.88 -3.14 13.79
C ALA A 21 -0.67 -3.81 15.16
N ASN A 22 0.49 -3.60 15.77
CA ASN A 22 0.79 -4.14 17.10
C ASN A 22 -0.06 -3.48 18.19
N SER A 23 -0.28 -2.16 18.12
CA SER A 23 -1.04 -1.41 19.14
C SER A 23 -2.50 -1.84 19.30
N ILE A 24 -3.12 -2.40 18.27
CA ILE A 24 -4.51 -2.87 18.33
C ILE A 24 -4.61 -4.27 18.96
N THR A 25 -3.55 -5.07 18.88
CA THR A 25 -3.52 -6.44 19.43
C THR A 25 -3.19 -6.53 20.92
N THR A 26 -2.57 -5.49 21.49
CA THR A 26 -2.27 -5.41 22.92
C THR A 26 -3.28 -4.52 23.64
N PRO A 27 -4.13 -5.07 24.53
CA PRO A 27 -4.90 -4.24 25.44
C PRO A 27 -3.95 -3.66 26.49
N SER A 28 -3.45 -2.45 26.29
CA SER A 28 -2.75 -1.73 27.37
C SER A 28 -3.19 -0.28 27.49
N GLN A 29 -3.93 -0.03 28.57
CA GLN A 29 -3.71 1.02 29.56
C GLN A 29 -3.34 2.41 29.04
N VAL A 30 -4.28 3.34 29.19
CA VAL A 30 -4.04 4.76 29.51
C VAL A 30 -2.99 5.43 28.62
N THR A 31 -3.31 5.65 27.33
CA THR A 31 -2.83 6.75 26.44
C THR A 31 -2.98 6.39 24.95
N ASP A 32 -4.00 5.62 24.58
CA ASP A 32 -4.28 5.40 23.17
C ASP A 32 -5.06 6.59 22.61
N PHE A 33 -4.34 7.58 22.07
CA PHE A 33 -4.93 8.83 21.57
C PHE A 33 -5.78 8.62 20.31
N LEU A 34 -5.60 7.51 19.61
CA LEU A 34 -6.26 7.23 18.34
C LEU A 34 -7.35 6.16 18.50
N SER A 35 -8.54 6.44 17.99
CA SER A 35 -9.59 5.44 17.86
C SER A 35 -9.20 4.35 16.85
N ILE A 36 -9.82 3.16 16.95
CA ILE A 36 -9.65 2.08 15.96
C ILE A 36 -9.83 2.62 14.53
N HIS A 37 -10.83 3.46 14.34
CA HIS A 37 -11.09 4.15 13.08
C HIS A 37 -9.89 4.96 12.57
N GLN A 38 -9.29 5.80 13.43
CA GLN A 38 -8.12 6.60 13.06
C GLN A 38 -6.89 5.73 12.79
N LYS A 39 -6.70 4.65 13.56
CA LYS A 39 -5.63 3.69 13.36
C LYS A 39 -5.75 2.97 12.02
N ASN A 40 -6.95 2.47 11.70
CA ASN A 40 -7.25 1.81 10.44
C ASN A 40 -7.04 2.73 9.24
N LEU A 41 -7.52 3.98 9.34
CA LEU A 41 -7.26 5.01 8.35
C LEU A 41 -5.76 5.23 8.12
N THR A 42 -5.00 5.37 9.21
CA THR A 42 -3.56 5.60 9.14
C THR A 42 -2.83 4.39 8.55
N ALA A 43 -3.23 3.17 8.90
CA ALA A 43 -2.67 1.95 8.34
C ALA A 43 -2.87 1.86 6.83
N ILE A 44 -4.07 2.19 6.32
CA ILE A 44 -4.36 2.23 4.87
C ILE A 44 -3.46 3.25 4.16
N LEU A 45 -3.31 4.45 4.72
CA LEU A 45 -2.49 5.51 4.14
C LEU A 45 -1.00 5.14 4.15
N TYR A 46 -0.49 4.61 5.27
CA TYR A 46 0.90 4.18 5.38
C TYR A 46 1.22 3.03 4.44
N ALA A 47 0.34 2.05 4.30
CA ALA A 47 0.54 0.92 3.39
C ALA A 47 0.73 1.36 1.93
N VAL A 48 -0.16 2.21 1.41
CA VAL A 48 -0.07 2.68 0.02
C VAL A 48 1.14 3.60 -0.17
N THR A 49 1.38 4.51 0.78
CA THR A 49 2.50 5.46 0.71
C THR A 49 3.84 4.75 0.82
N TYR A 50 3.93 3.70 1.64
CA TYR A 50 5.13 2.87 1.79
C TYR A 50 5.56 2.25 0.46
N ILE A 51 4.66 1.52 -0.21
CA ILE A 51 4.98 0.85 -1.48
C ILE A 51 5.33 1.86 -2.56
N GLU A 52 4.61 2.99 -2.62
CA GLU A 52 4.94 4.07 -3.55
C GLU A 52 6.32 4.67 -3.27
N ALA A 53 6.63 4.99 -2.01
CA ALA A 53 7.93 5.52 -1.61
C ALA A 53 9.05 4.54 -1.95
N LYS A 54 8.85 3.25 -1.67
CA LYS A 54 9.81 2.17 -1.96
C LYS A 54 10.13 2.06 -3.46
N ILE A 55 9.10 2.06 -4.30
CA ILE A 55 9.28 2.01 -5.76
C ILE A 55 10.01 3.27 -6.26
N ASN A 56 9.63 4.45 -5.76
CA ASN A 56 10.29 5.71 -6.10
C ASN A 56 11.77 5.70 -5.68
N GLU A 57 12.08 5.15 -4.50
CA GLU A 57 13.45 4.97 -4.00
C GLU A 57 14.26 4.05 -4.94
N PHE A 58 13.69 2.93 -5.39
CA PHE A 58 14.35 2.07 -6.38
C PHE A 58 14.63 2.78 -7.70
N ILE A 59 13.65 3.47 -8.26
CA ILE A 59 13.83 4.24 -9.49
C ILE A 59 14.95 5.28 -9.31
N ALA A 60 14.99 5.98 -8.18
CA ALA A 60 16.04 6.94 -7.88
C ALA A 60 17.43 6.30 -7.74
N VAL A 61 17.53 5.08 -7.19
CA VAL A 61 18.80 4.34 -7.12
C VAL A 61 19.32 4.02 -8.51
N PHE A 62 18.48 3.47 -9.39
CA PHE A 62 18.90 3.15 -10.75
C PHE A 62 19.14 4.40 -11.61
N GLU A 63 18.42 5.50 -11.37
CA GLU A 63 18.66 6.77 -12.04
C GLU A 63 20.09 7.27 -11.76
N ILE A 64 20.59 7.08 -10.55
CA ILE A 64 21.93 7.55 -10.15
C ILE A 64 23.01 6.55 -10.57
N ASP A 65 22.71 5.25 -10.63
CA ASP A 65 23.71 4.24 -11.01
C ASP A 65 24.02 4.27 -12.50
N THR A 66 24.97 5.14 -12.86
CA THR A 66 25.53 5.31 -14.21
C THR A 66 26.23 4.07 -14.76
N ARG A 67 26.53 3.07 -13.92
CA ARG A 67 27.13 1.79 -14.36
C ARG A 67 26.10 0.86 -14.97
N THR A 68 24.81 1.10 -14.70
CA THR A 68 23.74 0.28 -15.24
C THR A 68 23.52 0.61 -16.72
N LYS A 69 23.37 -0.42 -17.55
CA LYS A 69 22.95 -0.25 -18.96
C LYS A 69 21.57 0.40 -19.09
N LEU A 70 20.83 0.46 -17.99
CA LEU A 70 19.47 0.99 -17.87
C LEU A 70 19.43 2.48 -17.57
N HIS A 71 20.55 3.11 -17.22
CA HIS A 71 20.61 4.52 -16.81
C HIS A 71 19.90 5.47 -17.79
N SER A 72 20.16 5.32 -19.10
CA SER A 72 19.53 6.16 -20.14
C SER A 72 18.01 5.93 -20.24
N SER A 73 17.56 4.69 -20.10
CA SER A 73 16.15 4.32 -20.16
C SER A 73 15.39 4.81 -18.91
N ILE A 74 16.02 4.69 -17.73
CA ILE A 74 15.44 5.12 -16.46
C ILE A 74 15.37 6.64 -16.38
N LYS A 75 16.38 7.34 -16.90
CA LYS A 75 16.35 8.80 -16.99
C LYS A 75 15.19 9.31 -17.85
N ALA A 76 14.89 8.67 -18.97
CA ALA A 76 13.74 9.02 -19.81
C ALA A 76 12.39 8.78 -19.11
N VAL A 77 12.37 7.83 -18.17
CA VAL A 77 11.20 7.44 -17.39
C VAL A 77 10.99 8.36 -16.19
N THR A 78 12.04 8.96 -15.64
CA THR A 78 11.97 9.84 -14.47
C THR A 78 10.97 10.99 -14.65
N ASP A 79 10.78 11.47 -15.87
CA ASP A 79 9.82 12.53 -16.17
C ASP A 79 8.37 12.04 -16.24
N VAL A 80 8.18 10.77 -16.63
CA VAL A 80 6.86 10.12 -16.74
C VAL A 80 6.39 9.60 -15.38
N GLN A 81 7.29 9.10 -14.52
CA GLN A 81 6.91 8.47 -13.25
C GLN A 81 6.09 9.39 -12.34
N ARG A 82 6.27 10.72 -12.41
CA ARG A 82 5.52 11.67 -11.56
C ARG A 82 4.03 11.75 -11.90
N LYS A 83 3.62 11.26 -13.08
CA LYS A 83 2.25 11.38 -13.61
C LYS A 83 1.50 10.06 -13.66
N ILE A 84 2.14 8.95 -13.31
CA ILE A 84 1.59 7.60 -13.40
C ILE A 84 1.37 7.01 -12.01
N SER A 85 0.44 6.07 -11.92
CA SER A 85 0.08 5.34 -10.71
C SER A 85 1.22 4.47 -10.19
N VAL A 86 1.14 4.07 -8.92
CA VAL A 86 2.11 3.16 -8.29
C VAL A 86 2.26 1.83 -9.05
N ILE A 87 1.15 1.30 -9.60
CA ILE A 87 1.14 0.07 -10.39
C ILE A 87 1.89 0.28 -11.72
N GLU A 88 1.64 1.40 -12.40
CA GLU A 88 2.34 1.74 -13.64
C GLU A 88 3.84 1.98 -13.40
N LYS A 89 4.23 2.62 -12.30
CA LYS A 89 5.64 2.78 -11.90
C LYS A 89 6.32 1.41 -11.73
N PHE A 90 5.67 0.50 -11.00
CA PHE A 90 6.18 -0.85 -10.79
C PHE A 90 6.30 -1.62 -12.11
N ASN A 91 5.26 -1.59 -12.95
CA ASN A 91 5.26 -2.29 -14.24
C ASN A 91 6.36 -1.79 -15.16
N LEU A 92 6.54 -0.48 -15.19
CA LEU A 92 7.60 0.14 -15.98
C LEU A 92 8.98 -0.32 -15.48
N LEU A 93 9.20 -0.32 -14.16
CA LEU A 93 10.45 -0.83 -13.59
C LEU A 93 10.67 -2.30 -13.94
N CYS A 94 9.63 -3.14 -13.85
CA CYS A 94 9.70 -4.53 -14.26
C CYS A 94 10.05 -4.70 -15.75
N ILE A 95 9.46 -3.89 -16.65
CA ILE A 95 9.80 -3.93 -18.09
C ILE A 95 11.29 -3.63 -18.30
N LEU A 96 11.82 -2.60 -17.63
CA LEU A 96 13.24 -2.24 -17.74
C LEU A 96 14.17 -3.33 -17.20
N LEU A 97 13.75 -4.04 -16.15
CA LEU A 97 14.51 -5.10 -15.51
C LEU A 97 14.25 -6.50 -16.11
N ASN A 98 13.43 -6.59 -17.16
CA ASN A 98 12.98 -7.85 -17.75
C ASN A 98 12.34 -8.81 -16.70
N GLU A 99 11.53 -8.26 -15.81
CA GLU A 99 10.76 -8.98 -14.80
C GLU A 99 9.27 -9.06 -15.16
N ASN A 100 8.57 -10.03 -14.58
CA ASN A 100 7.11 -10.10 -14.72
C ASN A 100 6.45 -8.88 -14.05
N SER A 101 5.53 -8.24 -14.78
CA SER A 101 4.70 -7.12 -14.32
C SER A 101 3.71 -7.51 -13.22
N TRP A 102 3.03 -6.50 -12.68
CA TRP A 102 1.91 -6.60 -11.75
C TRP A 102 0.77 -7.41 -12.34
N ASP A 103 0.32 -8.43 -11.61
CA ASP A 103 -0.80 -9.29 -12.00
C ASP A 103 -1.91 -9.20 -10.95
N SER A 104 -2.92 -8.38 -11.22
CA SER A 104 -4.06 -8.13 -10.33
C SER A 104 -4.89 -9.37 -9.99
N SER A 105 -4.70 -10.47 -10.74
CA SER A 105 -5.39 -11.75 -10.50
C SER A 105 -4.68 -12.64 -9.49
N LYS A 106 -3.47 -12.27 -9.04
CA LYS A 106 -2.62 -13.08 -8.17
C LYS A 106 -2.19 -12.35 -6.92
N GLU A 107 -2.05 -13.12 -5.86
CA GLU A 107 -1.42 -12.65 -4.63
C GLU A 107 0.08 -12.38 -4.83
N PRO A 108 0.66 -11.33 -4.20
CA PRO A 108 0.01 -10.43 -3.25
C PRO A 108 -0.61 -9.16 -3.89
N PHE A 109 -0.50 -9.02 -5.22
CA PHE A 109 -0.97 -7.85 -5.97
C PHE A 109 -2.48 -7.64 -5.88
N GLN A 110 -3.25 -8.73 -5.94
CA GLN A 110 -4.71 -8.71 -5.76
C GLN A 110 -5.11 -8.07 -4.42
N SER A 111 -4.55 -8.55 -3.31
CA SER A 111 -4.84 -7.98 -1.98
C SER A 111 -4.36 -6.54 -1.83
N PHE A 112 -3.23 -6.17 -2.43
CA PHE A 112 -2.79 -4.78 -2.35
C PHE A 112 -3.64 -3.82 -3.18
N GLU A 113 -4.17 -4.27 -4.32
CA GLU A 113 -5.18 -3.48 -5.04
C GLU A 113 -6.45 -3.27 -4.22
N MET A 114 -6.81 -4.21 -3.35
CA MET A 114 -7.88 -4.00 -2.39
C MET A 114 -7.56 -2.86 -1.41
N ILE A 115 -6.32 -2.77 -0.92
CA ILE A 115 -5.87 -1.66 -0.07
C ILE A 115 -5.95 -0.33 -0.84
N ILE A 116 -5.48 -0.27 -2.09
CA ILE A 116 -5.58 0.92 -2.94
C ILE A 116 -7.05 1.31 -3.13
N PHE A 117 -7.92 0.33 -3.41
CA PHE A 117 -9.35 0.54 -3.57
C PHE A 117 -9.96 1.16 -2.31
N ILE A 118 -9.72 0.58 -1.13
CA ILE A 118 -10.21 1.11 0.15
C ILE A 118 -9.67 2.52 0.38
N ARG A 119 -8.38 2.76 0.14
CA ARG A 119 -7.77 4.09 0.25
C ARG A 119 -8.50 5.12 -0.61
N ASN A 120 -8.83 4.77 -1.84
CA ASN A 120 -9.54 5.66 -2.75
C ASN A 120 -10.97 5.95 -2.27
N GLU A 121 -11.66 4.94 -1.74
CA GLU A 121 -13.00 5.11 -1.15
C GLU A 121 -12.97 6.06 0.06
N VAL A 122 -11.97 5.91 0.92
CA VAL A 122 -11.71 6.77 2.07
C VAL A 122 -11.39 8.20 1.65
N VAL A 123 -10.38 8.39 0.79
CA VAL A 123 -9.86 9.72 0.41
C VAL A 123 -10.89 10.53 -0.37
N HIS A 124 -11.63 9.87 -1.27
CA HIS A 124 -12.63 10.56 -2.07
C HIS A 124 -14.01 10.57 -1.41
N TYR A 125 -14.12 10.04 -0.18
CA TYR A 125 -15.38 9.86 0.55
C TYR A 125 -16.48 9.26 -0.36
N LYS A 126 -16.06 8.31 -1.21
CA LYS A 126 -16.89 7.69 -2.26
C LYS A 126 -17.79 6.57 -1.73
N GLY A 127 -17.79 6.34 -0.42
CA GLY A 127 -18.76 5.53 0.32
C GLY A 127 -20.20 6.05 0.26
N LYS A 128 -20.62 6.52 -0.92
CA LYS A 128 -21.97 6.89 -1.26
C LYS A 128 -22.86 5.66 -1.11
N PHE A 129 -23.77 5.76 -0.16
CA PHE A 129 -25.13 5.20 -0.12
C PHE A 129 -25.48 4.27 -1.29
N GLU A 130 -25.02 3.02 -1.26
CA GLU A 130 -25.87 1.98 -1.81
C GLU A 130 -26.91 1.72 -0.71
N ASP A 131 -28.13 2.22 -0.89
CA ASP A 131 -29.23 2.05 0.05
C ASP A 131 -29.32 0.57 0.52
N GLY A 132 -29.27 0.36 1.84
CA GLY A 132 -29.55 -0.91 2.52
C GLY A 132 -28.35 -1.84 2.77
N GLY A 133 -27.26 -1.36 3.37
CA GLY A 133 -26.16 -2.23 3.85
C GLY A 133 -25.35 -2.92 2.76
N LYS A 134 -25.46 -2.48 1.50
CA LYS A 134 -24.75 -3.08 0.37
C LYS A 134 -23.30 -2.58 0.32
N TYR A 135 -22.39 -3.48 -0.02
CA TYR A 135 -20.98 -3.20 -0.22
C TYR A 135 -20.51 -3.75 -1.57
N PRO A 136 -19.44 -3.18 -2.16
CA PRO A 136 -18.92 -3.63 -3.45
C PRO A 136 -18.58 -5.14 -3.43
N LYS A 137 -19.04 -5.92 -4.42
CA LYS A 137 -18.80 -7.37 -4.46
C LYS A 137 -17.33 -7.77 -4.26
N LYS A 138 -16.40 -6.93 -4.72
CA LYS A 138 -14.96 -7.15 -4.58
C LYS A 138 -14.48 -7.21 -3.12
N ILE A 139 -15.13 -6.50 -2.18
CA ILE A 139 -14.71 -6.44 -0.77
C ILE A 139 -15.31 -7.55 0.10
N LYS A 140 -16.21 -8.37 -0.47
CA LYS A 140 -16.87 -9.47 0.25
C LYS A 140 -15.89 -10.42 0.93
N ASN A 141 -14.86 -10.83 0.18
CA ASN A 141 -13.87 -11.77 0.70
C ASN A 141 -13.06 -11.17 1.84
N LEU A 142 -12.81 -9.86 1.79
CA LEU A 142 -12.12 -9.16 2.87
C LEU A 142 -12.96 -9.15 4.16
N PHE A 143 -14.26 -8.84 4.08
CA PHE A 143 -15.14 -8.91 5.25
C PHE A 143 -15.17 -10.30 5.88
N HIS A 144 -15.19 -11.35 5.05
CA HIS A 144 -15.10 -12.73 5.53
C HIS A 144 -13.75 -13.04 6.18
N GLU A 145 -12.63 -12.61 5.58
CA GLU A 145 -11.28 -12.82 6.16
C GLU A 145 -11.09 -12.07 7.47
N LEU A 146 -11.67 -10.87 7.58
CA LEU A 146 -11.60 -10.04 8.77
C LEU A 146 -12.67 -10.37 9.82
N ASP A 147 -13.62 -11.27 9.51
CA ASP A 147 -14.73 -11.64 10.41
C ASP A 147 -15.59 -10.44 10.82
N CYS A 148 -15.81 -9.53 9.86
CA CYS A 148 -16.56 -8.29 10.07
C CYS A 148 -17.89 -8.35 9.30
N THR A 149 -19.01 -8.13 10.00
CA THR A 149 -20.37 -8.21 9.43
C THR A 149 -20.94 -6.81 9.23
N VAL A 150 -21.44 -6.51 8.03
CA VAL A 150 -22.07 -5.23 7.71
C VAL A 150 -23.56 -5.29 8.06
N GLU A 151 -23.98 -4.50 9.05
CA GLU A 151 -25.38 -4.29 9.41
C GLU A 151 -26.11 -3.43 8.35
N GLU A 152 -27.42 -3.64 8.16
CA GLU A 152 -28.23 -2.97 7.12
C GLU A 152 -28.23 -1.43 7.23
N ASN A 153 -28.01 -0.89 8.42
CA ASN A 153 -28.02 0.53 8.75
C ASN A 153 -26.62 1.18 8.85
N LYS A 154 -25.54 0.41 8.63
CA LYS A 154 -24.16 0.93 8.71
C LYS A 154 -23.53 1.04 7.33
N LEU A 155 -22.78 2.13 7.12
CA LEU A 155 -21.91 2.25 5.96
C LEU A 155 -20.81 1.19 6.05
N TRP A 156 -20.66 0.37 5.03
CA TRP A 156 -19.66 -0.71 5.00
C TRP A 156 -18.24 -0.19 5.29
N LEU A 157 -17.92 1.02 4.83
CA LEU A 157 -16.60 1.61 5.07
C LEU A 157 -16.37 1.89 6.55
N ASN A 158 -17.40 2.32 7.28
CA ASN A 158 -17.29 2.52 8.73
C ASN A 158 -17.12 1.19 9.46
N VAL A 159 -17.88 0.16 9.08
CA VAL A 159 -17.72 -1.20 9.65
C VAL A 159 -16.30 -1.71 9.44
N LEU A 160 -15.75 -1.51 8.23
CA LEU A 160 -14.37 -1.90 7.92
C LEU A 160 -13.35 -1.09 8.74
N LEU A 161 -13.54 0.22 8.88
CA LEU A 161 -12.66 1.08 9.67
C LEU A 161 -12.80 0.87 11.19
N GLU A 162 -13.86 0.22 11.66
CA GLU A 162 -14.01 -0.20 13.06
C GLU A 162 -13.47 -1.62 13.32
N CYS A 163 -13.02 -2.33 12.27
CA CYS A 163 -12.53 -3.70 12.35
C CYS A 163 -11.08 -3.73 12.89
N ASP A 164 -10.88 -4.27 14.09
CA ASP A 164 -9.58 -4.33 14.78
C ASP A 164 -8.53 -5.21 14.05
N ARG A 165 -8.98 -6.21 13.28
CA ARG A 165 -8.11 -7.10 12.50
C ARG A 165 -7.54 -6.46 11.23
N LEU A 166 -8.10 -5.32 10.77
CA LEU A 166 -7.74 -4.71 9.50
C LEU A 166 -6.25 -4.33 9.39
N PRO A 167 -5.60 -3.70 10.40
CA PRO A 167 -4.20 -3.28 10.27
C PRO A 167 -3.24 -4.47 10.19
N SER A 168 -3.51 -5.54 10.93
CA SER A 168 -2.72 -6.78 10.87
C SER A 168 -2.84 -7.43 9.50
N TRP A 169 -4.03 -7.42 8.89
CA TRP A 169 -4.23 -7.88 7.53
C TRP A 169 -3.47 -7.00 6.52
N ILE A 170 -3.56 -5.67 6.64
CA ILE A 170 -2.84 -4.70 5.79
C ILE A 170 -1.33 -4.95 5.87
N LEU A 171 -0.78 -5.06 7.08
CA LEU A 171 0.66 -5.29 7.29
C LEU A 171 1.12 -6.59 6.63
N LYS A 172 0.35 -7.68 6.79
CA LYS A 172 0.65 -8.96 6.14
C LYS A 172 0.70 -8.84 4.61
N VAL A 173 -0.25 -8.12 4.01
CA VAL A 173 -0.28 -7.88 2.56
C VAL A 173 0.91 -7.05 2.12
N VAL A 174 1.21 -5.97 2.84
CA VAL A 174 2.34 -5.08 2.57
C VAL A 174 3.67 -5.83 2.63
N ASN A 175 3.89 -6.66 3.65
CA ASN A 175 5.11 -7.46 3.78
C ASN A 175 5.30 -8.42 2.59
N ARG A 176 4.22 -9.06 2.13
CA ARG A 176 4.28 -9.96 0.96
C ARG A 176 4.58 -9.21 -0.33
N ILE A 177 4.00 -8.01 -0.51
CA ILE A 177 4.32 -7.13 -1.64
C ILE A 177 5.79 -6.71 -1.57
N ASP A 178 6.26 -6.23 -0.42
CA ASP A 178 7.65 -5.77 -0.25
C ASP A 178 8.63 -6.91 -0.55
N ASP A 179 8.39 -8.12 -0.04
CA ASP A 179 9.17 -9.30 -0.38
C ASP A 179 9.21 -9.56 -1.90
N THR A 180 8.06 -9.43 -2.57
CA THR A 180 7.95 -9.65 -4.02
C THR A 180 8.71 -8.58 -4.80
N ILE A 181 8.57 -7.32 -4.41
CA ILE A 181 9.27 -6.16 -4.98
C ILE A 181 10.79 -6.35 -4.79
N ASN A 182 11.23 -6.64 -3.57
CA ASN A 182 12.63 -6.85 -3.23
C ASN A 182 13.23 -8.02 -4.02
N LYS A 183 12.55 -9.18 -4.11
CA LYS A 183 13.02 -10.33 -4.90
C LYS A 183 13.18 -10.02 -6.39
N LYS A 184 12.29 -9.19 -6.93
CA LYS A 184 12.34 -8.80 -8.35
C LYS A 184 13.42 -7.76 -8.64
N ILE A 185 13.61 -6.79 -7.74
CA ILE A 185 14.41 -5.59 -8.02
C ILE A 185 15.82 -5.68 -7.44
N LEU A 186 15.99 -6.14 -6.19
CA LEU A 186 17.28 -6.11 -5.50
C LEU A 186 18.36 -6.95 -6.19
N LYS A 187 17.99 -8.00 -6.91
CA LYS A 187 18.94 -8.82 -7.68
C LYS A 187 19.60 -8.10 -8.86
N HIS A 188 19.10 -6.90 -9.20
CA HIS A 188 19.63 -6.05 -10.28
C HIS A 188 20.40 -4.83 -9.75
N LEU A 189 20.51 -4.66 -8.43
CA LEU A 189 21.35 -3.66 -7.75
C LEU A 189 22.68 -4.29 -7.33
#